data_AF-A0A938NLH3-F1
#
_entry.id   AF-A0A938NLH3-F1
#
_cell.length_a   1.000
_cell.length_b   1.000
_cell.length_c   1.000
_cell.angle_alpha   90.00
_cell.angle_beta   90.00
_cell.angle_gamma   90.00
#
_symmetry.space_group_name_H-M   'P 1'
#
loop_
_entity.id
_entity.type
_entity.pdbx_description
1 polymer ?
#
loop_
_entity_poly.entity_id
_entity_poly.type
_entity_poly.pdbx_seq_one_letter_code
_entity_poly.pdbx_strand_id
1 'polypeptide(L)'
;MSSGRDAGSHDRHSFLPWQGLLLPACFFLLSALSMGEGARASGASPAWAASDANPLGHLAGSRTGSRASAKQVGAVMAVLALFQDAGALPPEDSPDANRLIKALIQFQSAFMKSEDPAVRQFFREALLTAPGDQAEAAAESFRHDGWTSRSLEALADYAASHPLRDRPDVLAGLEPYHVGAKDFDLLAETFFSARSQLTAQGRDLHRVYEGRRREMPGGSH
;
A
#
# COMPACT_ATOMS: atom_id res chain seq x y z
N MET A 1 -58.67 -12.95 15.22
CA MET A 1 -58.23 -12.63 13.84
C MET A 1 -56.96 -11.79 13.99
N SER A 2 -55.82 -12.49 14.03
CA SER A 2 -54.77 -12.50 12.98
C SER A 2 -53.94 -11.22 13.01
N SER A 3 -52.75 -11.23 13.63
CA SER A 3 -51.48 -11.85 13.16
C SER A 3 -50.75 -10.93 12.18
N GLY A 4 -49.46 -10.67 12.47
CA GLY A 4 -48.55 -9.98 11.57
C GLY A 4 -47.36 -9.33 12.27
N ARG A 5 -46.55 -10.13 12.97
CA ARG A 5 -45.14 -9.83 13.22
C ARG A 5 -44.41 -9.97 11.88
N ASP A 6 -43.57 -9.00 11.53
CA ASP A 6 -42.32 -9.16 10.76
C ASP A 6 -41.54 -7.84 10.95
N ALA A 7 -40.53 -7.75 11.81
CA ALA A 7 -39.20 -8.37 11.67
C ALA A 7 -38.56 -8.09 10.31
N GLY A 8 -38.39 -6.80 10.00
CA GLY A 8 -37.47 -6.32 8.97
C GLY A 8 -36.04 -6.68 9.34
N SER A 9 -35.66 -7.87 8.90
CA SER A 9 -34.34 -8.47 8.89
C SER A 9 -33.22 -7.46 8.66
N HIS A 10 -32.18 -7.58 9.48
CA HIS A 10 -30.86 -7.04 9.21
C HIS A 10 -30.39 -7.53 7.83
N ASP A 11 -30.41 -6.68 6.81
CA ASP A 11 -29.54 -6.86 5.65
C ASP A 11 -28.11 -6.55 6.08
N ARG A 12 -27.51 -7.53 6.74
CA ARG A 12 -26.05 -7.68 6.77
C ARG A 12 -25.64 -7.93 5.34
N HIS A 13 -25.31 -6.86 4.61
CA HIS A 13 -24.65 -6.99 3.32
C HIS A 13 -23.51 -7.99 3.47
N SER A 14 -23.64 -9.07 2.71
CA SER A 14 -22.75 -10.21 2.69
C SER A 14 -21.32 -9.73 2.45
N PHE A 15 -20.50 -9.83 3.48
CA PHE A 15 -19.12 -9.34 3.59
C PHE A 15 -18.10 -10.21 2.81
N LEU A 16 -18.52 -10.98 1.80
CA LEU A 16 -17.80 -12.16 1.33
C LEU A 16 -17.76 -12.25 -0.21
N PRO A 17 -16.86 -11.48 -0.84
CA PRO A 17 -15.94 -12.14 -1.76
C PRO A 17 -14.47 -12.04 -1.31
N TRP A 18 -13.99 -10.87 -0.86
CA TRP A 18 -12.55 -10.63 -0.66
C TRP A 18 -11.96 -11.04 0.70
N GLN A 19 -12.78 -11.33 1.73
CA GLN A 19 -12.27 -11.70 3.06
C GLN A 19 -11.47 -13.01 3.08
N GLY A 20 -11.75 -13.94 2.15
CA GLY A 20 -11.05 -15.23 2.07
C GLY A 20 -9.62 -15.12 1.53
N LEU A 21 -9.29 -14.05 0.81
CA LEU A 21 -8.00 -13.87 0.12
C LEU A 21 -7.12 -12.76 0.71
N LEU A 22 -7.70 -11.78 1.40
CA LEU A 22 -6.96 -10.66 2.00
C LEU A 22 -5.95 -11.10 3.08
N LEU A 23 -6.25 -12.17 3.83
CA LEU A 23 -5.37 -12.69 4.87
C LEU A 23 -4.17 -13.49 4.33
N PRO A 24 -4.33 -14.51 3.46
CA PRO A 24 -3.19 -15.28 2.96
C PRO A 24 -2.35 -14.52 1.91
N ALA A 25 -2.96 -13.69 1.05
CA ALA A 25 -2.22 -12.98 0.00
C ALA A 25 -1.28 -11.90 0.59
N CYS A 26 -1.74 -11.16 1.61
CA CYS A 26 -0.87 -10.21 2.31
C CYS A 26 0.25 -10.93 3.08
N PHE A 27 -0.01 -12.11 3.66
CA PHE A 27 1.00 -12.84 4.45
C PHE A 27 2.11 -13.45 3.58
N PHE A 28 1.77 -13.97 2.39
CA PHE A 28 2.75 -14.55 1.46
C PHE A 28 3.54 -13.48 0.68
N LEU A 29 2.92 -12.38 0.25
CA LEU A 29 3.62 -11.31 -0.49
C LEU A 29 4.54 -10.46 0.40
N LEU A 30 4.23 -10.29 1.69
CA LEU A 30 5.13 -9.61 2.63
C LEU A 30 6.43 -10.40 2.87
N SER A 31 6.38 -11.74 2.79
CA SER A 31 7.55 -12.60 2.98
C SER A 31 8.50 -12.52 1.77
N ALA A 32 7.95 -12.33 0.56
CA ALA A 32 8.75 -12.16 -0.65
C ALA A 32 9.48 -10.81 -0.73
N LEU A 33 8.93 -9.74 -0.12
CA LEU A 33 9.58 -8.43 -0.09
C LEU A 33 10.85 -8.39 0.80
N SER A 34 11.14 -9.46 1.54
CA SER A 34 12.38 -9.64 2.31
C SER A 34 13.47 -10.41 1.55
N MET A 35 13.18 -10.99 0.38
CA MET A 35 14.13 -11.75 -0.44
C MET A 35 14.52 -10.96 -1.69
N GLY A 36 15.26 -9.86 -1.49
CA GLY A 36 16.04 -9.21 -2.54
C GLY A 36 17.42 -9.88 -2.66
N GLU A 37 17.57 -10.64 -3.75
CA GLU A 37 18.79 -11.04 -4.45
C GLU A 37 20.16 -11.00 -3.73
N GLY A 38 20.69 -12.20 -3.46
CA GLY A 38 22.12 -12.42 -3.24
C GLY A 38 22.61 -13.53 -4.16
N ALA A 39 22.71 -13.27 -5.47
CA ALA A 39 23.27 -14.24 -6.40
C ALA A 39 23.98 -13.57 -7.57
N ARG A 40 25.21 -13.09 -7.36
CA ARG A 40 26.31 -13.15 -8.35
C ARG A 40 27.66 -12.98 -7.65
N ALA A 41 28.45 -14.06 -7.59
CA ALA A 41 29.89 -14.06 -7.83
C ALA A 41 30.44 -15.49 -7.70
N SER A 42 30.69 -16.15 -8.84
CA SER A 42 31.64 -17.26 -8.92
C SER A 42 33.06 -16.69 -8.84
N GLY A 43 33.96 -17.36 -8.10
CA GLY A 43 35.39 -17.09 -8.20
C GLY A 43 36.23 -17.62 -7.03
N ALA A 44 36.62 -18.89 -7.14
CA ALA A 44 37.86 -19.50 -6.62
C ALA A 44 38.32 -19.17 -5.18
N SER A 45 38.23 -20.17 -4.29
CA SER A 45 39.08 -20.29 -3.11
C SER A 45 40.52 -20.61 -3.52
N PRO A 46 41.51 -20.17 -2.72
CA PRO A 46 42.60 -21.08 -2.38
C PRO A 46 42.72 -21.28 -0.87
N ALA A 47 43.07 -22.53 -0.59
CA ALA A 47 43.39 -23.11 0.69
C ALA A 47 44.72 -22.55 1.23
N TRP A 48 44.69 -21.95 2.41
CA TRP A 48 45.67 -22.17 3.45
C TRP A 48 45.02 -21.85 4.79
N ALA A 49 45.05 -22.84 5.66
CA ALA A 49 44.44 -22.79 6.97
C ALA A 49 45.40 -22.13 7.98
N ALA A 50 44.77 -21.74 9.10
CA ALA A 50 45.23 -21.88 10.48
C ALA A 50 45.72 -20.61 11.20
N SER A 51 44.81 -20.14 12.08
CA SER A 51 44.94 -20.22 13.55
C SER A 51 44.72 -18.90 14.31
N ASP A 52 43.56 -18.88 14.96
CA ASP A 52 43.34 -18.49 16.34
C ASP A 52 43.75 -17.08 16.79
N ALA A 53 42.88 -16.13 16.48
CA ALA A 53 42.35 -15.24 17.48
C ALA A 53 40.90 -14.93 17.11
N ASN A 54 39.97 -15.11 18.04
CA ASN A 54 38.58 -14.72 17.87
C ASN A 54 38.41 -13.24 18.28
N PRO A 55 38.19 -12.34 17.30
CA PRO A 55 37.44 -11.11 17.54
C PRO A 55 36.23 -11.04 16.59
N LEU A 56 35.41 -12.10 16.50
CA LEU A 56 34.14 -12.05 15.77
C LEU A 56 33.01 -11.58 16.70
N GLY A 57 33.16 -10.35 17.22
CA GLY A 57 32.10 -9.59 17.88
C GLY A 57 31.43 -8.54 16.98
N HIS A 58 31.96 -8.29 15.79
CA HIS A 58 31.40 -7.36 14.81
C HIS A 58 31.63 -8.01 13.46
N LEU A 59 30.65 -8.64 12.83
CA LEU A 59 29.86 -8.06 11.75
C LEU A 59 28.67 -9.00 11.48
N ALA A 60 27.84 -9.24 12.49
CA ALA A 60 26.45 -9.59 12.25
C ALA A 60 25.75 -8.30 11.78
N GLY A 61 26.01 -7.90 10.52
CA GLY A 61 25.25 -6.87 9.84
C GLY A 61 23.80 -7.32 9.79
N SER A 62 23.02 -6.82 10.72
CA SER A 62 21.58 -6.95 10.81
C SER A 62 20.95 -6.41 9.52
N ARG A 63 20.80 -7.27 8.52
CA ARG A 63 19.75 -7.11 7.52
C ARG A 63 18.41 -7.49 8.15
N THR A 64 18.03 -6.78 9.20
CA THR A 64 16.64 -6.74 9.66
C THR A 64 15.90 -5.85 8.67
N GLY A 65 15.46 -6.44 7.56
CA GLY A 65 14.33 -5.87 6.83
C GLY A 65 13.19 -5.75 7.84
N SER A 66 12.91 -4.53 8.29
CA SER A 66 11.84 -4.30 9.27
C SER A 66 10.54 -4.77 8.63
N ARG A 67 9.98 -5.85 9.18
CA ARG A 67 8.67 -6.38 8.77
C ARG A 67 7.67 -5.24 8.86
N ALA A 68 6.80 -5.10 7.86
CA ALA A 68 5.82 -4.01 7.87
C ALA A 68 5.02 -4.05 9.18
N SER A 69 4.81 -2.89 9.78
CA SER A 69 4.10 -2.79 11.05
C SER A 69 2.64 -3.21 10.86
N ALA A 70 1.98 -3.67 11.93
CA ALA A 70 0.55 -3.99 11.87
C ALA A 70 -0.28 -2.79 11.35
N LYS A 71 0.16 -1.56 11.66
CA LYS A 71 -0.46 -0.34 11.15
C LYS A 71 -0.35 -0.22 9.62
N GLN A 72 0.84 -0.41 9.08
CA GLN A 72 1.10 -0.34 7.63
C GLN A 72 0.33 -1.41 6.84
N VAL A 73 0.19 -2.61 7.42
CA VAL A 73 -0.65 -3.66 6.83
C VAL A 73 -2.12 -3.26 6.87
N GLY A 74 -2.61 -2.78 8.02
CA GLY A 74 -3.98 -2.35 8.18
C GLY A 74 -4.36 -1.15 7.32
N ALA A 75 -3.41 -0.26 6.99
CA ALA A 75 -3.60 0.83 6.05
C ALA A 75 -3.91 0.33 4.63
N VAL A 76 -3.12 -0.61 4.11
CA VAL A 76 -3.37 -1.24 2.80
C VAL A 76 -4.72 -1.96 2.80
N MET A 77 -5.01 -2.74 3.85
CA MET A 77 -6.29 -3.43 3.97
C MET A 77 -7.49 -2.48 4.04
N ALA A 78 -7.34 -1.32 4.71
CA ALA A 78 -8.38 -0.30 4.77
C ALA A 78 -8.64 0.34 3.39
N VAL A 79 -7.60 0.55 2.57
CA VAL A 79 -7.77 1.03 1.19
C VAL A 79 -8.48 0.00 0.33
N LEU A 80 -8.11 -1.28 0.42
CA LEU A 80 -8.80 -2.35 -0.31
C LEU A 80 -10.27 -2.48 0.11
N ALA A 81 -10.56 -2.41 1.41
CA ALA A 81 -11.92 -2.43 1.92
C ALA A 81 -12.73 -1.19 1.47
N LEU A 82 -12.11 -0.01 1.42
CA LEU A 82 -12.73 1.20 0.85
C LEU A 82 -13.13 0.98 -0.62
N PHE A 83 -12.23 0.44 -1.45
CA PHE A 83 -12.52 0.17 -2.85
C PHE A 83 -13.62 -0.89 -3.01
N GLN A 84 -13.64 -1.89 -2.14
CA GLN A 84 -14.70 -2.89 -2.10
C GLN A 84 -16.05 -2.26 -1.76
N ASP A 85 -16.11 -1.41 -0.74
CA ASP A 85 -17.34 -0.70 -0.33
C ASP A 85 -17.89 0.23 -1.41
N ALA A 86 -17.01 0.74 -2.26
CA ALA A 86 -17.37 1.57 -3.40
C ALA A 86 -17.76 0.76 -4.66
N GLY A 87 -17.55 -0.56 -4.65
CA GLY A 87 -17.73 -1.40 -5.84
C GLY A 87 -16.71 -1.11 -6.95
N ALA A 88 -15.54 -0.59 -6.59
CA ALA A 88 -14.52 -0.10 -7.53
C ALA A 88 -13.38 -1.10 -7.79
N LEU A 89 -13.30 -2.20 -7.03
CA LEU A 89 -12.28 -3.21 -7.24
C LEU A 89 -12.45 -3.90 -8.61
N PRO A 90 -11.34 -4.22 -9.31
CA PRO A 90 -11.38 -5.16 -10.42
C PRO A 90 -11.98 -6.52 -10.02
N PRO A 91 -12.47 -7.33 -10.98
CA PRO A 91 -12.91 -8.69 -10.69
C PRO A 91 -11.83 -9.48 -9.96
N GLU A 92 -12.20 -10.24 -8.92
CA GLU A 92 -11.26 -10.87 -7.99
C GLU A 92 -10.30 -11.87 -8.66
N ASP A 93 -10.76 -12.55 -9.70
CA ASP A 93 -10.00 -13.52 -10.50
C ASP A 93 -9.20 -12.87 -11.64
N SER A 94 -9.29 -11.54 -11.80
CA SER A 94 -8.57 -10.83 -12.84
C SER A 94 -7.09 -10.62 -12.50
N PRO A 95 -6.20 -10.56 -13.52
CA PRO A 95 -4.81 -10.14 -13.31
C PRO A 95 -4.69 -8.76 -12.65
N ASP A 96 -5.64 -7.87 -12.91
CA ASP A 96 -5.65 -6.50 -12.40
C ASP A 96 -5.92 -6.44 -10.89
N ALA A 97 -6.72 -7.36 -10.33
CA ALA A 97 -6.92 -7.45 -8.88
C ALA A 97 -5.60 -7.74 -8.14
N ASN A 98 -4.86 -8.75 -8.59
CA ASN A 98 -3.55 -9.09 -8.02
C ASN A 98 -2.54 -7.95 -8.23
N ARG A 99 -2.59 -7.30 -9.39
CA ARG A 99 -1.73 -6.16 -9.72
C ARG A 99 -1.99 -4.96 -8.82
N LEU A 100 -3.25 -4.63 -8.56
CA LEU A 100 -3.65 -3.53 -7.67
C LEU A 100 -3.15 -3.76 -6.23
N ILE A 101 -3.30 -4.98 -5.69
CA ILE A 101 -2.81 -5.32 -4.34
C ILE A 101 -1.30 -5.13 -4.26
N LYS A 102 -0.55 -5.62 -5.26
CA LYS A 102 0.91 -5.46 -5.32
C LYS A 102 1.30 -3.99 -5.42
N ALA A 103 0.66 -3.24 -6.31
CA ALA A 103 0.88 -1.81 -6.49
C ALA A 103 0.71 -1.05 -5.17
N LEU A 104 -0.37 -1.29 -4.43
CA LEU A 104 -0.61 -0.65 -3.12
C LEU A 104 0.53 -0.90 -2.13
N ILE A 105 0.97 -2.16 -1.99
CA ILE A 105 2.02 -2.54 -1.04
C ILE A 105 3.38 -1.97 -1.47
N GLN A 106 3.69 -2.06 -2.76
CA GLN A 106 4.98 -1.67 -3.30
C GLN A 106 5.12 -0.14 -3.38
N PHE A 107 4.08 0.60 -3.77
CA PHE A 107 4.09 2.06 -3.70
C PHE A 107 4.18 2.55 -2.26
N GLN A 108 3.47 1.92 -1.30
CA GLN A 108 3.65 2.24 0.11
C GLN A 108 5.12 2.08 0.51
N SER A 109 5.72 0.95 0.15
CA SER A 109 7.12 0.69 0.45
C SER A 109 8.05 1.70 -0.24
N ALA A 110 7.79 2.04 -1.50
CA ALA A 110 8.59 2.97 -2.27
C ALA A 110 8.59 4.37 -1.66
N PHE A 111 7.41 4.93 -1.37
CA PHE A 111 7.32 6.27 -0.80
C PHE A 111 7.80 6.34 0.66
N MET A 112 7.75 5.24 1.39
CA MET A 112 8.26 5.19 2.77
C MET A 112 9.78 4.98 2.85
N LYS A 113 10.36 4.20 1.94
CA LYS A 113 11.75 3.70 2.07
C LYS A 113 12.71 4.25 1.03
N SER A 114 12.22 4.81 -0.08
CA SER A 114 13.10 5.30 -1.12
C SER A 114 13.99 6.43 -0.60
N GLU A 115 15.26 6.37 -0.96
CA GLU A 115 16.24 7.44 -0.76
C GLU A 115 16.41 8.29 -2.03
N ASP A 116 15.77 7.90 -3.12
CA ASP A 116 15.80 8.63 -4.38
C ASP A 116 15.16 10.03 -4.21
N PRO A 117 15.90 11.12 -4.51
CA PRO A 117 15.39 12.47 -4.35
C PRO A 117 14.17 12.79 -5.23
N ALA A 118 14.09 12.23 -6.45
CA ALA A 118 12.98 12.49 -7.36
C ALA A 118 11.70 11.81 -6.85
N VAL A 119 11.78 10.58 -6.33
CA VAL A 119 10.63 9.89 -5.71
C VAL A 119 10.14 10.65 -4.47
N ARG A 120 11.06 11.09 -3.60
CA ARG A 120 10.71 11.88 -2.40
C ARG A 120 10.08 13.22 -2.75
N GLN A 121 10.62 13.92 -3.75
CA GLN A 121 10.12 15.21 -4.20
C GLN A 121 8.74 15.05 -4.83
N PHE A 122 8.54 14.07 -5.71
CA PHE A 122 7.24 13.78 -6.32
C PHE A 122 6.16 13.55 -5.26
N PHE A 123 6.45 12.71 -4.26
CA PHE A 123 5.51 12.45 -3.17
C PHE A 123 5.22 13.70 -2.33
N ARG A 124 6.25 14.50 -2.02
CA ARG A 124 6.07 15.75 -1.28
C ARG A 124 5.21 16.75 -2.05
N GLU A 125 5.48 16.96 -3.34
CA GLU A 125 4.71 17.87 -4.19
C GLU A 125 3.24 17.47 -4.27
N ALA A 126 2.97 16.17 -4.38
CA ALA A 126 1.62 15.65 -4.35
C ALA A 126 0.89 16.03 -3.06
N LEU A 127 1.52 15.83 -1.91
CA LEU A 127 0.94 16.17 -0.61
C LEU A 127 0.78 17.68 -0.40
N LEU A 128 1.68 18.51 -0.93
CA LEU A 128 1.60 19.97 -0.86
C LEU A 128 0.49 20.55 -1.74
N THR A 129 0.13 19.85 -2.82
CA THR A 129 -0.95 20.27 -3.74
C THR A 129 -2.33 19.88 -3.21
N ALA A 130 -2.40 18.97 -2.24
CA ALA A 130 -3.65 18.56 -1.62
C ALA A 130 -4.33 19.73 -0.89
N PRO A 131 -5.66 19.92 -1.03
CA PRO A 131 -6.37 21.00 -0.35
C PRO A 131 -6.24 20.94 1.18
N GLY A 132 -5.61 21.96 1.78
CA GLY A 132 -5.55 22.19 3.23
C GLY A 132 -4.13 22.29 3.80
N ASP A 133 -3.97 23.01 4.91
CA ASP A 133 -2.68 23.32 5.56
C ASP A 133 -2.03 22.13 6.32
N GLN A 134 -2.27 20.89 5.89
CA GLN A 134 -1.84 19.69 6.62
C GLN A 134 -0.87 18.79 5.83
N ALA A 135 -0.26 19.29 4.76
CA ALA A 135 0.63 18.50 3.90
C ALA A 135 1.79 17.81 4.66
N GLU A 136 2.48 18.54 5.55
CA GLU A 136 3.56 17.96 6.36
C GLU A 136 3.04 16.94 7.37
N ALA A 137 1.87 17.19 7.98
CA ALA A 137 1.22 16.23 8.87
C ALA A 137 0.80 14.97 8.12
N ALA A 138 0.29 15.10 6.89
CA ALA A 138 -0.07 13.97 6.04
C ALA A 138 1.17 13.15 5.63
N ALA A 139 2.29 13.81 5.33
CA ALA A 139 3.56 13.16 5.02
C ALA A 139 4.10 12.36 6.22
N GLU A 140 4.01 12.95 7.42
CA GLU A 140 4.43 12.30 8.67
C GLU A 140 3.53 11.12 9.04
N SER A 141 2.21 11.30 8.97
CA SER A 141 1.25 10.21 9.16
C SER A 141 1.50 9.08 8.16
N PHE A 142 1.80 9.40 6.91
CA PHE A 142 2.11 8.38 5.90
C PHE A 142 3.38 7.58 6.25
N ARG A 143 4.46 8.25 6.67
CA ARG A 143 5.71 7.59 7.09
C ARG A 143 5.52 6.64 8.27
N HIS A 144 4.63 6.94 9.19
CA HIS A 144 4.39 6.11 10.37
C HIS A 144 3.34 5.03 10.17
N ASP A 145 2.20 5.40 9.59
CA ASP A 145 1.00 4.58 9.59
C ASP A 145 0.69 3.97 8.21
N GLY A 146 1.37 4.40 7.14
CA GLY A 146 1.14 3.95 5.76
C GLY A 146 0.08 4.78 5.04
N TRP A 147 -0.57 4.17 4.03
CA TRP A 147 -1.63 4.84 3.26
C TRP A 147 -2.72 5.45 4.15
N THR A 148 -3.12 6.66 3.82
CA THR A 148 -4.33 7.32 4.31
C THR A 148 -5.21 7.69 3.11
N SER A 149 -6.51 7.91 3.33
CA SER A 149 -7.38 8.41 2.25
C SER A 149 -6.87 9.72 1.65
N ARG A 150 -6.30 10.61 2.46
CA ARG A 150 -5.74 11.89 1.99
C ARG A 150 -4.43 11.74 1.20
N SER A 151 -3.52 10.87 1.64
CA SER A 151 -2.27 10.64 0.89
C SER A 151 -2.54 9.96 -0.45
N LEU A 152 -3.50 9.03 -0.49
CA LEU A 152 -3.93 8.39 -1.72
C LEU A 152 -4.61 9.39 -2.67
N GLU A 153 -5.51 10.22 -2.15
CA GLU A 153 -6.17 11.27 -2.94
C GLU A 153 -5.17 12.27 -3.52
N ALA A 154 -4.31 12.83 -2.66
CA ALA A 154 -3.28 13.79 -3.05
C ALA A 154 -2.41 13.26 -4.20
N LEU A 155 -2.01 11.99 -4.10
CA LEU A 155 -1.15 11.36 -5.09
C LEU A 155 -1.89 11.07 -6.40
N ALA A 156 -3.13 10.59 -6.33
CA ALA A 156 -3.96 10.35 -7.51
C ALA A 156 -4.26 11.67 -8.25
N ASP A 157 -4.67 12.72 -7.53
CA ASP A 157 -4.97 14.04 -8.10
C ASP A 157 -3.70 14.71 -8.67
N TYR A 158 -2.57 14.61 -7.98
CA TYR A 158 -1.30 15.15 -8.48
C TYR A 158 -0.86 14.45 -9.77
N ALA A 159 -0.92 13.12 -9.82
CA ALA A 159 -0.55 12.35 -11.00
C ALA A 159 -1.49 12.57 -12.20
N ALA A 160 -2.74 12.99 -11.97
CA ALA A 160 -3.64 13.36 -13.07
C ALA A 160 -3.14 14.60 -13.86
N SER A 161 -2.40 15.50 -13.20
CA SER A 161 -1.77 16.67 -13.82
C SER A 161 -0.27 16.49 -14.09
N HIS A 162 0.38 15.55 -13.41
CA HIS A 162 1.80 15.22 -13.53
C HIS A 162 2.00 13.71 -13.72
N PRO A 163 1.65 13.14 -14.90
CA PRO A 163 1.65 11.71 -15.11
C PRO A 163 3.03 11.08 -14.89
N LEU A 164 3.10 9.94 -14.18
CA LEU A 164 4.38 9.25 -13.93
C LEU A 164 5.11 8.85 -15.22
N ARG A 165 4.36 8.55 -16.29
CA ARG A 165 4.92 8.23 -17.62
C ARG A 165 5.80 9.34 -18.19
N ASP A 166 5.56 10.58 -17.79
CA ASP A 166 6.29 11.76 -18.25
C ASP A 166 7.44 12.12 -17.28
N ARG A 167 7.69 11.28 -16.27
CA ARG A 167 8.67 11.46 -15.19
C ARG A 167 9.66 10.29 -15.15
N PRO A 168 10.58 10.18 -16.13
CA PRO A 168 11.55 9.08 -16.19
C PRO A 168 12.50 9.06 -14.99
N ASP A 169 12.77 10.23 -14.39
CA ASP A 169 13.50 10.40 -13.14
C ASP A 169 12.82 9.67 -11.97
N VAL A 170 11.51 9.88 -11.81
CA VAL A 170 10.72 9.24 -10.75
C VAL A 170 10.59 7.74 -11.01
N LEU A 171 10.34 7.33 -12.26
CA LEU A 171 10.23 5.92 -12.63
C LEU A 171 11.51 5.14 -12.37
N ALA A 172 12.68 5.72 -12.62
CA ALA A 172 13.96 5.08 -12.30
C ALA A 172 14.10 4.81 -10.79
N GLY A 173 13.70 5.76 -9.94
CA GLY A 173 13.74 5.58 -8.49
C GLY A 173 12.68 4.61 -7.94
N LEU A 174 11.64 4.30 -8.72
CA LEU A 174 10.59 3.33 -8.38
C LEU A 174 10.91 1.90 -8.81
N GLU A 175 11.83 1.72 -9.76
CA GLU A 175 12.20 0.42 -10.32
C GLU A 175 12.61 -0.63 -9.28
N PRO A 176 13.40 -0.32 -8.23
CA PRO A 176 13.75 -1.29 -7.18
C PRO A 176 12.55 -1.84 -6.40
N TYR A 177 11.41 -1.15 -6.46
CA TYR A 177 10.17 -1.55 -5.78
C TYR A 177 9.22 -2.33 -6.71
N HIS A 178 9.64 -2.58 -7.96
CA HIS A 178 8.88 -3.31 -8.98
C HIS A 178 7.52 -2.68 -9.30
N VAL A 179 7.46 -1.35 -9.31
CA VAL A 179 6.28 -0.58 -9.70
C VAL A 179 6.63 0.44 -10.77
N GLY A 180 5.69 0.70 -11.68
CA GLY A 180 5.83 1.69 -12.73
C GLY A 180 4.54 2.43 -13.04
N ALA A 181 4.57 3.24 -14.11
CA ALA A 181 3.46 4.11 -14.50
C ALA A 181 2.12 3.38 -14.61
N LYS A 182 2.09 2.21 -15.27
CA LYS A 182 0.86 1.42 -15.44
C LYS A 182 0.27 0.90 -14.12
N ASP A 183 1.12 0.59 -13.14
CA ASP A 183 0.64 0.17 -11.81
C ASP A 183 0.02 1.34 -11.06
N PHE A 184 0.60 2.53 -11.26
CA PHE A 184 0.08 3.77 -10.71
C PHE A 184 -1.23 4.17 -11.38
N ASP A 185 -1.32 4.09 -12.71
CA ASP A 185 -2.52 4.39 -13.48
C ASP A 185 -3.70 3.52 -12.99
N LEU A 186 -3.49 2.21 -12.82
CA LEU A 186 -4.49 1.29 -12.28
C LEU A 186 -4.96 1.70 -10.87
N LEU A 187 -4.02 2.10 -10.00
CA LEU A 187 -4.34 2.56 -8.65
C LEU A 187 -5.17 3.86 -8.68
N ALA A 188 -4.77 4.83 -9.49
CA ALA A 188 -5.44 6.12 -9.61
C ALA A 188 -6.84 5.98 -10.22
N GLU A 189 -6.99 5.17 -11.27
CA GLU A 189 -8.28 4.86 -11.89
C GLU A 189 -9.24 4.21 -10.89
N THR A 190 -8.75 3.24 -10.12
CA THR A 190 -9.53 2.56 -9.07
C THR A 190 -9.95 3.56 -7.99
N PHE A 191 -9.04 4.46 -7.58
CA PHE A 191 -9.34 5.51 -6.62
C PHE A 191 -10.42 6.48 -7.13
N PHE A 192 -10.30 6.97 -8.36
CA PHE A 192 -11.29 7.89 -8.94
C PHE A 192 -12.65 7.24 -9.13
N SER A 193 -12.68 5.96 -9.54
CA SER A 193 -13.91 5.16 -9.58
C SER A 193 -14.54 5.08 -8.19
N ALA A 194 -13.77 4.73 -7.16
CA ALA A 194 -14.25 4.66 -5.79
C ALA A 194 -14.81 6.00 -5.28
N ARG A 195 -14.08 7.10 -5.53
CA ARG A 195 -14.50 8.47 -5.17
C ARG A 195 -15.82 8.84 -5.84
N SER A 196 -15.94 8.57 -7.14
CA SER A 196 -17.15 8.84 -7.91
C SER A 196 -18.35 8.04 -7.39
N GLN A 197 -18.19 6.74 -7.15
CA GLN A 197 -19.27 5.87 -6.69
C GLN A 197 -19.75 6.24 -5.29
N LEU A 198 -18.84 6.50 -4.35
CA LEU A 198 -19.20 6.93 -3.00
C LEU A 198 -19.90 8.30 -3.00
N THR A 199 -19.44 9.23 -3.82
CA THR A 199 -20.07 10.54 -3.98
C THR A 199 -21.50 10.40 -4.51
N ALA A 200 -21.72 9.55 -5.52
CA ALA A 200 -23.05 9.26 -6.05
C ALA A 200 -23.99 8.63 -5.00
N GLN A 201 -23.42 7.90 -4.03
CA GLN A 201 -24.14 7.34 -2.87
C GLN A 201 -24.32 8.35 -1.71
N GLY A 202 -23.85 9.59 -1.85
CA GLY A 202 -23.87 10.60 -0.77
C GLY A 202 -22.93 10.27 0.39
N ARG A 203 -21.90 9.45 0.17
CA ARG A 203 -20.93 9.02 1.18
C ARG A 203 -19.60 9.74 0.98
N ASP A 204 -18.99 10.14 2.09
CA ASP A 204 -17.66 10.74 2.10
C ASP A 204 -16.57 9.66 2.12
N LEU A 205 -15.66 9.71 1.14
CA LEU A 205 -14.60 8.71 0.98
C LEU A 205 -13.68 8.63 2.20
N HIS A 206 -13.33 9.78 2.81
CA HIS A 206 -12.43 9.80 3.95
C HIS A 206 -13.07 9.16 5.18
N ARG A 207 -14.35 9.44 5.45
CA ARG A 207 -15.11 8.82 6.54
C ARG A 207 -15.24 7.31 6.36
N VAL A 208 -15.46 6.83 5.13
CA VAL A 208 -15.52 5.39 4.85
C VAL A 208 -14.16 4.74 5.12
N TYR A 209 -13.08 5.34 4.62
CA TYR A 209 -11.72 4.88 4.91
C TYR A 209 -11.43 4.84 6.42
N GLU A 210 -11.74 5.91 7.15
CA GLU A 210 -11.53 5.97 8.61
C GLU A 210 -12.33 4.89 9.36
N GLY A 211 -13.57 4.63 8.92
CA GLY A 211 -14.38 3.53 9.41
C GLY A 211 -13.67 2.19 9.26
N ARG A 212 -13.20 1.90 8.04
CA ARG A 212 -12.44 0.68 7.74
C ARG A 212 -11.13 0.63 8.51
N ARG A 213 -10.39 1.73 8.62
CA ARG A 213 -9.08 1.75 9.28
C ARG A 213 -9.17 1.35 10.75
N ARG A 214 -10.25 1.72 11.46
CA ARG A 214 -10.51 1.31 12.86
C ARG A 214 -10.74 -0.19 13.03
N GLU A 215 -11.29 -0.85 12.01
CA GLU A 215 -11.55 -2.30 12.00
C GLU A 215 -10.29 -3.13 11.67
N MET A 216 -9.23 -2.47 11.15
CA MET A 216 -8.03 -3.14 10.66
C MET A 216 -6.92 -3.22 11.72
N PRO A 217 -5.95 -4.15 11.55
CA PRO A 217 -4.79 -4.24 12.43
C PRO A 217 -4.06 -2.90 12.60
N GLY A 218 -3.71 -2.57 13.85
CA GLY A 218 -3.05 -1.30 14.16
C GLY A 218 -3.89 -0.05 13.85
N GLY A 219 -5.21 -0.16 13.77
CA GLY A 219 -6.12 0.99 13.80
C GLY A 219 -6.15 1.62 15.19
N SER A 220 -6.14 2.96 15.26
CA SER A 220 -6.36 3.70 16.51
C SER A 220 -7.86 3.81 16.76
N HIS A 221 -8.29 3.42 17.96
CA HIS A 221 -9.68 3.51 18.41
C HIS A 221 -10.01 4.89 18.99
#